data_AF-A0A8J5EFF5-F1
#
_entry.id   AF-A0A8J5EFF5-F1
#
_cell.length_a   1.000
_cell.length_b   1.000
_cell.length_c   1.000
_cell.angle_alpha   90.00
_cell.angle_beta   90.00
_cell.angle_gamma   90.00
#
_symmetry.space_group_name_H-M   'P 1'
#
loop_
_entity.id
_entity.type
_entity.pdbx_description
1 polymer ?
#
loop_
_entity_poly.entity_id
_entity_poly.type
_entity_poly.pdbx_seq_one_letter_code
_entity_poly.pdbx_strand_id
1 'polypeptide(L)'
;MLGFKTQGFNGYAANYSPFFNDKIAVGTAANYGLVGNGKLFILGISPEGRMVCEGQFDTQDGIFDVAWSESHENHVATACGDGSVKLFDIKAGAFPLVSFKEHTREVFSVNWNMANKALFCTSSWDSTIKIWTPERTNSIMTLGQPAPAQGTNASAHIGRQNMPPNQAAAQECIYSAKFSPHTDSIIASAHSTGMVKVWDTRAPQPLQQQFSTQQTDTGGPPEVLSLDWNKYRPTVIATGGVDRSVQVYDIRMTQPAANQPVQPLSLILGHRLPVRGVSWSPHHADLLLSCSYDMTARVWRDASTGGNYLARQRGGTEVKCMDRHTEFVIGGDWSLWGDPGWITTVGWDQMVYVWHA
;
A
#
# COMPACT_ATOMS: atom_id res chain seq x y z
N MET A 1 15.40 -4.15 19.87
CA MET A 1 14.76 -4.81 18.71
C MET A 1 13.97 -5.99 19.23
N LEU A 2 12.70 -6.08 18.89
CA LEU A 2 11.83 -7.21 19.24
C LEU A 2 11.57 -8.04 17.99
N GLY A 3 11.21 -9.31 18.16
CA GLY A 3 10.91 -10.20 17.05
C GLY A 3 9.79 -11.19 17.38
N PHE A 4 8.93 -11.47 16.41
CA PHE A 4 7.92 -12.50 16.46
C PHE A 4 7.92 -13.30 15.16
N LYS A 5 7.72 -14.61 15.22
CA LYS A 5 7.68 -15.48 14.04
C LYS A 5 6.25 -15.91 13.71
N THR A 6 5.75 -15.51 12.55
CA THR A 6 4.45 -15.94 11.99
C THR A 6 4.60 -17.33 11.36
N GLN A 7 4.81 -18.36 12.18
CA GLN A 7 5.19 -19.71 11.75
C GLN A 7 4.34 -20.23 10.57
N GLY A 8 4.98 -20.49 9.44
CA GLY A 8 4.35 -21.00 8.22
C GLY A 8 3.71 -19.93 7.31
N PHE A 9 3.73 -18.65 7.71
CA PHE A 9 3.13 -17.55 6.97
C PHE A 9 4.12 -16.41 6.76
N ASN A 10 4.22 -15.94 5.52
CA ASN A 10 5.10 -14.87 5.07
C ASN A 10 4.39 -13.52 5.24
N GLY A 11 5.08 -12.51 5.78
CA GLY A 11 4.49 -11.20 6.06
C GLY A 11 4.34 -10.33 4.81
N TYR A 12 3.18 -9.68 4.68
CA TYR A 12 2.86 -8.78 3.57
C TYR A 12 2.61 -7.34 4.02
N ALA A 13 1.93 -7.15 5.15
CA ALA A 13 1.67 -5.84 5.71
C ALA A 13 1.66 -5.89 7.23
N ALA A 14 2.07 -4.80 7.86
CA ALA A 14 1.94 -4.60 9.29
C ALA A 14 1.49 -3.17 9.54
N ASN A 15 0.58 -2.97 10.51
CA ASN A 15 0.07 -1.66 10.85
C ASN A 15 -0.17 -1.55 12.36
N TYR A 16 0.34 -0.47 12.96
CA TYR A 16 0.11 -0.17 14.38
C TYR A 16 -1.35 0.23 14.60
N SER A 17 -1.91 -0.17 15.74
CA SER A 17 -3.26 0.24 16.11
C SER A 17 -3.32 1.76 16.38
N PRO A 18 -4.31 2.48 15.83
CA PRO A 18 -4.56 3.88 16.15
C PRO A 18 -5.29 4.07 17.49
N PHE A 19 -5.55 3.00 18.25
CA PHE A 19 -6.20 3.04 19.56
C PHE A 19 -5.36 2.42 20.67
N PHE A 20 -4.60 1.38 20.37
CA PHE A 20 -3.77 0.66 21.35
C PHE A 20 -2.29 0.87 21.04
N ASN A 21 -1.52 1.31 22.03
CA ASN A 21 -0.10 1.64 21.86
C ASN A 21 0.83 0.43 21.79
N ASP A 22 0.30 -0.76 22.07
CA ASP A 22 1.02 -2.03 22.15
C ASP A 22 0.62 -3.00 21.04
N LYS A 23 -0.33 -2.65 20.16
CA LYS A 23 -0.90 -3.59 19.17
C LYS A 23 -0.49 -3.34 17.74
N ILE A 24 -0.21 -4.43 17.04
CA ILE A 24 0.15 -4.47 15.63
C ILE A 24 -0.72 -5.53 14.95
N ALA A 25 -1.40 -5.14 13.87
CA ALA A 25 -2.05 -6.09 12.96
C ALA A 25 -1.05 -6.49 11.87
N VAL A 26 -0.99 -7.78 11.53
CA VAL A 26 -0.08 -8.31 10.51
C VAL A 26 -0.85 -9.19 9.52
N GLY A 27 -0.87 -8.78 8.27
CA GLY A 27 -1.39 -9.57 7.15
C GLY A 27 -0.32 -10.50 6.62
N THR A 28 -0.66 -11.79 6.51
CA THR A 28 0.28 -12.82 6.06
C THR A 28 -0.35 -13.78 5.07
N ALA A 29 0.51 -14.50 4.34
CA ALA A 29 0.09 -15.52 3.39
C ALA A 29 1.02 -16.74 3.47
N ALA A 30 0.46 -17.94 3.31
CA ALA A 30 1.26 -19.17 3.18
C ALA A 30 2.02 -19.20 1.85
N ASN A 31 3.11 -19.97 1.80
CA ASN A 31 3.90 -20.24 0.58
C ASN A 31 4.25 -18.96 -0.22
N TYR A 32 4.79 -17.95 0.47
CA TYR A 32 5.18 -16.67 -0.12
C TYR A 32 4.02 -15.92 -0.81
N GLY A 33 2.78 -16.21 -0.41
CA GLY A 33 1.55 -15.64 -0.98
C GLY A 33 1.30 -16.00 -2.45
N LEU A 34 1.96 -17.06 -2.95
CA LEU A 34 1.72 -17.59 -4.29
C LEU A 34 0.51 -18.53 -4.33
N VAL A 35 0.28 -19.26 -3.23
CA VAL A 35 -0.84 -20.19 -3.08
C VAL A 35 -1.08 -20.53 -1.62
N GLY A 36 -2.34 -20.69 -1.26
CA GLY A 36 -2.75 -21.17 0.06
C GLY A 36 -3.48 -20.10 0.85
N ASN A 37 -3.71 -20.39 2.12
CA ASN A 37 -4.46 -19.54 3.02
C ASN A 37 -3.67 -18.29 3.45
N GLY A 38 -4.41 -17.27 3.85
CA GLY A 38 -3.89 -16.12 4.56
C GLY A 38 -4.20 -16.22 6.05
N LYS A 39 -3.48 -15.44 6.84
CA LYS A 39 -3.73 -15.33 8.28
C LYS A 39 -3.48 -13.90 8.74
N LEU A 40 -4.45 -13.33 9.44
CA LEU A 40 -4.30 -12.09 10.17
C LEU A 40 -3.79 -12.43 11.57
N PHE A 41 -2.64 -11.87 11.95
CA PHE A 41 -2.13 -11.93 13.32
C PHE A 41 -2.37 -10.58 14.00
N ILE A 42 -2.87 -10.63 15.23
CA ILE A 42 -2.91 -9.48 16.14
C ILE A 42 -1.85 -9.72 17.20
N LEU A 43 -0.80 -8.89 17.17
CA LEU A 43 0.35 -8.98 18.04
C LEU A 43 0.28 -7.89 19.10
N GLY A 44 0.59 -8.24 20.34
CA GLY A 44 0.79 -7.32 21.45
C GLY A 44 2.27 -7.21 21.82
N ILE A 45 2.68 -6.07 22.37
CA ILE A 45 4.01 -5.88 22.99
C ILE A 45 3.82 -5.85 24.51
N SER A 46 4.30 -6.89 25.20
CA SER A 46 4.17 -6.99 26.65
C SER A 46 5.03 -5.93 27.37
N PRO A 47 4.70 -5.57 28.62
CA PRO A 47 5.49 -4.64 29.43
C PRO A 47 6.96 -5.06 29.61
N GLU A 48 7.25 -6.37 29.54
CA GLU A 48 8.61 -6.92 29.58
C GLU A 48 9.36 -6.80 28.24
N GLY A 49 8.77 -6.13 27.25
CA GLY A 49 9.34 -5.93 25.93
C GLY A 49 9.35 -7.22 25.10
N ARG A 50 8.29 -8.02 25.16
CA ARG A 50 8.15 -9.24 24.34
C ARG A 50 6.96 -9.14 23.41
N MET A 51 7.13 -9.56 22.17
CA MET A 51 6.00 -9.68 21.24
C MET A 51 5.24 -10.97 21.53
N VAL A 52 3.92 -10.87 21.65
CA VAL A 52 3.01 -11.99 21.90
C VAL A 52 1.89 -11.99 20.88
N CYS A 53 1.39 -13.17 20.53
CA CYS A 53 0.22 -13.28 19.66
C CYS A 53 -1.04 -13.25 20.52
N GLU A 54 -1.88 -12.24 20.32
CA GLU A 54 -3.14 -12.06 21.04
C GLU A 54 -4.35 -12.58 20.26
N GLY A 55 -4.26 -12.65 18.93
CA GLY A 55 -5.34 -13.15 18.08
C GLY A 55 -4.83 -13.63 16.72
N GLN A 56 -5.53 -14.61 16.14
CA GLN A 56 -5.27 -15.13 14.80
C GLN A 56 -6.58 -15.41 14.07
N PHE A 57 -6.67 -15.01 12.80
CA PHE A 57 -7.88 -15.15 11.99
C PHE A 57 -7.50 -15.66 10.60
N ASP A 58 -8.12 -16.76 10.18
CA ASP A 58 -7.81 -17.42 8.91
C ASP A 58 -8.63 -16.83 7.76
N THR A 59 -7.99 -16.74 6.59
CA THR A 59 -8.64 -16.40 5.32
C THR A 59 -8.37 -17.49 4.28
N GLN A 60 -9.31 -17.67 3.35
CA GLN A 60 -9.21 -18.73 2.34
C GLN A 60 -8.03 -18.54 1.37
N ASP A 61 -7.58 -17.29 1.21
CA ASP A 61 -6.47 -16.89 0.35
C ASP A 61 -5.58 -15.88 1.08
N GLY A 62 -4.38 -15.63 0.57
CA GLY A 62 -3.36 -14.76 1.17
C GLY A 62 -3.88 -13.35 1.51
N ILE A 63 -3.41 -12.79 2.63
CA ILE A 63 -3.69 -11.40 3.00
C ILE A 63 -2.52 -10.54 2.55
N PHE A 64 -2.78 -9.61 1.63
CA PHE A 64 -1.75 -8.75 1.03
C PHE A 64 -1.64 -7.37 1.66
N ASP A 65 -2.69 -6.92 2.36
CA ASP A 65 -2.64 -5.67 3.11
C ASP A 65 -3.64 -5.69 4.29
N VAL A 66 -3.39 -4.85 5.30
CA VAL A 66 -4.23 -4.70 6.48
C VAL A 66 -4.37 -3.23 6.86
N ALA A 67 -5.54 -2.84 7.34
CA ALA A 67 -5.79 -1.51 7.90
C ALA A 67 -6.68 -1.62 9.13
N TRP A 68 -6.25 -0.97 10.22
CA TRP A 68 -7.15 -0.74 11.36
C TRP A 68 -8.28 0.20 10.95
N SER A 69 -9.46 -0.02 11.53
CA SER A 69 -10.50 0.99 11.48
C SER A 69 -10.06 2.23 12.24
N GLU A 70 -10.29 3.40 11.66
CA GLU A 70 -10.06 4.68 12.34
C GLU A 70 -11.24 5.12 13.22
N SER A 71 -12.36 4.39 13.16
CA SER A 71 -13.61 4.66 13.88
C SER A 71 -13.96 3.61 14.93
N HIS A 72 -13.32 2.43 14.90
CA HIS A 72 -13.61 1.34 15.85
C HIS A 72 -12.34 0.58 16.27
N GLU A 73 -12.05 0.57 17.57
CA GLU A 73 -10.80 0.07 18.14
C GLU A 73 -10.52 -1.42 17.89
N ASN A 74 -11.57 -2.23 17.71
CA ASN A 74 -11.45 -3.68 17.53
C ASN A 74 -11.54 -4.12 16.07
N HIS A 75 -11.75 -3.20 15.12
CA HIS A 75 -11.98 -3.57 13.72
C HIS A 75 -10.70 -3.50 12.88
N VAL A 76 -10.45 -4.55 12.10
CA VAL A 76 -9.34 -4.64 11.14
C VAL A 76 -9.85 -5.12 9.79
N ALA A 77 -9.60 -4.34 8.74
CA ALA A 77 -9.86 -4.75 7.36
C ALA A 77 -8.64 -5.44 6.75
N THR A 78 -8.87 -6.47 5.94
CA THR A 78 -7.83 -7.26 5.27
C THR A 78 -8.10 -7.37 3.77
N ALA A 79 -7.11 -7.05 2.94
CA ALA A 79 -7.16 -7.22 1.48
C ALA A 79 -6.69 -8.64 1.11
N CYS A 80 -7.54 -9.43 0.44
CA CYS A 80 -7.28 -10.84 0.16
C CYS A 80 -6.98 -11.12 -1.33
N GLY A 81 -6.19 -12.15 -1.59
CA GLY A 81 -5.82 -12.61 -2.94
C GLY A 81 -6.99 -13.09 -3.78
N ASP A 82 -8.08 -13.57 -3.15
CA ASP A 82 -9.24 -14.02 -3.90
C ASP A 82 -10.09 -12.87 -4.47
N GLY A 83 -9.77 -11.61 -4.17
CA GLY A 83 -10.56 -10.44 -4.52
C GLY A 83 -11.60 -10.04 -3.46
N SER A 84 -11.61 -10.71 -2.31
CA SER A 84 -12.42 -10.28 -1.17
C SER A 84 -11.69 -9.28 -0.28
N VAL A 85 -12.45 -8.45 0.40
CA VAL A 85 -12.01 -7.67 1.55
C VAL A 85 -12.77 -8.21 2.75
N LYS A 86 -12.08 -8.46 3.86
CA LYS A 86 -12.73 -8.98 5.08
C LYS A 86 -12.53 -8.00 6.22
N LEU A 87 -13.59 -7.76 6.99
CA LEU A 87 -13.55 -6.97 8.21
C LEU A 87 -13.65 -7.92 9.39
N PHE A 88 -12.66 -7.93 10.26
CA PHE A 88 -12.64 -8.71 11.49
C PHE A 88 -12.88 -7.80 12.70
N ASP A 89 -13.55 -8.34 13.71
CA ASP A 89 -13.50 -7.80 15.06
C ASP A 89 -12.61 -8.72 15.91
N ILE A 90 -11.57 -8.14 16.49
CA ILE A 90 -10.54 -8.89 17.21
C ILE A 90 -11.02 -9.51 18.53
N LYS A 91 -12.25 -9.22 18.97
CA LYS A 91 -12.92 -9.72 20.18
C LYS A 91 -14.13 -10.61 19.88
N ALA A 92 -14.78 -10.47 18.72
CA ALA A 92 -16.06 -11.12 18.42
C ALA A 92 -15.95 -12.62 18.05
N GLY A 93 -14.81 -13.07 17.52
CA GLY A 93 -14.57 -14.49 17.20
C GLY A 93 -13.72 -14.71 15.95
N ALA A 94 -13.56 -15.97 15.52
CA ALA A 94 -12.63 -16.35 14.46
C ALA A 94 -13.04 -15.95 13.04
N PHE A 95 -14.31 -15.59 12.81
CA PHE A 95 -14.86 -15.30 11.49
C PHE A 95 -14.96 -13.79 11.25
N PRO A 96 -14.86 -13.33 9.99
CA PRO A 96 -15.03 -11.92 9.68
C PRO A 96 -16.48 -11.47 9.96
N LEU A 97 -16.64 -10.25 10.46
CA LEU A 97 -17.94 -9.58 10.58
C LEU A 97 -18.58 -9.35 9.22
N VAL A 98 -17.78 -8.94 8.23
CA VAL A 98 -18.24 -8.59 6.89
C VAL A 98 -17.24 -9.11 5.86
N SER A 99 -17.75 -9.63 4.74
CA SER A 99 -16.96 -9.99 3.56
C SER A 99 -17.46 -9.17 2.37
N PHE A 100 -16.68 -8.20 1.93
CA PHE A 100 -16.96 -7.40 0.74
C PHE A 100 -16.39 -8.12 -0.48
N LYS A 101 -17.22 -8.36 -1.49
CA LYS A 101 -16.85 -9.12 -2.68
C LYS A 101 -17.38 -8.46 -3.94
N GLU A 102 -16.59 -7.53 -4.47
CA GLU A 102 -16.83 -6.95 -5.80
C GLU A 102 -15.58 -6.94 -6.69
N HIS A 103 -14.38 -6.95 -6.09
CA HIS A 103 -13.16 -7.05 -6.89
C HIS A 103 -13.09 -8.42 -7.56
N THR A 104 -12.64 -8.44 -8.81
CA THR A 104 -12.59 -9.65 -9.64
C THR A 104 -11.22 -10.31 -9.69
N ARG A 105 -10.24 -9.68 -9.03
CA ARG A 105 -8.85 -10.11 -8.91
C ARG A 105 -8.31 -9.70 -7.54
N GLU A 106 -7.09 -10.11 -7.25
CA GLU A 106 -6.33 -9.85 -6.04
C GLU A 106 -6.50 -8.41 -5.55
N VAL A 107 -6.86 -8.22 -4.28
CA VAL A 107 -6.85 -6.91 -3.63
C VAL A 107 -5.48 -6.71 -3.00
N PHE A 108 -4.76 -5.68 -3.44
CA PHE A 108 -3.37 -5.44 -3.03
C PHE A 108 -3.19 -4.37 -1.98
N SER A 109 -4.16 -3.47 -1.82
CA SER A 109 -4.12 -2.49 -0.74
C SER A 109 -5.49 -2.24 -0.14
N VAL A 110 -5.48 -1.92 1.15
CA VAL A 110 -6.61 -1.39 1.89
C VAL A 110 -6.13 -0.21 2.73
N ASN A 111 -6.83 0.92 2.65
CA ASN A 111 -6.46 2.12 3.39
C ASN A 111 -7.69 2.80 3.98
N TRP A 112 -7.66 3.04 5.29
CA TRP A 112 -8.72 3.76 5.98
C TRP A 112 -8.55 5.27 5.82
N ASN A 113 -9.67 5.97 5.67
CA ASN A 113 -9.66 7.43 5.53
C ASN A 113 -9.52 8.08 6.91
N MET A 114 -8.41 8.80 7.13
CA MET A 114 -8.12 9.47 8.40
C MET A 114 -8.95 10.75 8.60
N ALA A 115 -9.39 11.40 7.51
CA ALA A 115 -10.19 12.62 7.56
C ALA A 115 -11.69 12.30 7.71
N ASN A 116 -12.20 11.31 6.98
CA ASN A 116 -13.54 10.76 7.15
C ASN A 116 -13.47 9.28 7.55
N LYS A 117 -13.43 9.06 8.86
CA LYS A 117 -13.23 7.75 9.50
C LYS A 117 -14.33 6.71 9.21
N ALA A 118 -15.41 7.07 8.53
CA ALA A 118 -16.43 6.13 8.08
C ALA A 118 -16.03 5.37 6.81
N LEU A 119 -15.04 5.87 6.06
CA LEU A 119 -14.70 5.34 4.74
C LEU A 119 -13.35 4.63 4.74
N PHE A 120 -13.23 3.61 3.89
CA PHE A 120 -11.95 3.02 3.48
C PHE A 120 -11.95 2.76 1.98
N CYS A 121 -10.75 2.66 1.39
CA CYS A 121 -10.59 2.33 -0.02
C CYS A 121 -9.73 1.09 -0.20
N THR A 122 -9.91 0.42 -1.34
CA THR A 122 -9.12 -0.74 -1.75
C THR A 122 -8.69 -0.62 -3.20
N SER A 123 -7.53 -1.19 -3.54
CA SER A 123 -7.04 -1.28 -4.92
C SER A 123 -6.78 -2.72 -5.33
N SER A 124 -6.99 -3.01 -6.62
CA SER A 124 -6.91 -4.38 -7.14
C SER A 124 -6.21 -4.48 -8.49
N TRP A 125 -5.78 -5.70 -8.81
CA TRP A 125 -5.35 -6.10 -10.15
C TRP A 125 -6.48 -6.11 -11.21
N ASP A 126 -7.73 -5.88 -10.80
CA ASP A 126 -8.85 -5.69 -11.73
C ASP A 126 -8.95 -4.30 -12.36
N SER A 127 -7.92 -3.46 -12.16
CA SER A 127 -7.82 -2.07 -12.61
C SER A 127 -8.76 -1.08 -11.90
N THR A 128 -9.32 -1.45 -10.75
CA THR A 128 -10.26 -0.59 -10.01
C THR A 128 -9.79 -0.25 -8.60
N ILE A 129 -10.25 0.91 -8.13
CA ILE A 129 -10.25 1.30 -6.72
C ILE A 129 -11.69 1.33 -6.27
N LYS A 130 -12.01 0.75 -5.12
CA LYS A 130 -13.36 0.78 -4.55
C LYS A 130 -13.35 1.52 -3.22
N ILE A 131 -14.40 2.28 -2.96
CA ILE A 131 -14.63 3.01 -1.71
C ILE A 131 -15.79 2.37 -0.99
N TRP A 132 -15.62 2.15 0.32
CA TRP A 132 -16.50 1.34 1.13
C TRP A 132 -16.84 2.05 2.43
N THR A 133 -17.91 1.58 3.07
CA THR A 133 -18.26 1.86 4.46
C THR A 133 -18.51 0.50 5.12
N PRO A 134 -18.07 0.29 6.37
CA PRO A 134 -18.15 -1.04 7.00
C PRO A 134 -19.59 -1.54 7.18
N GLU A 135 -20.58 -0.64 7.14
CA GLU A 135 -22.01 -0.92 7.31
C GLU A 135 -22.71 -1.40 6.03
N ARG A 136 -22.03 -1.41 4.87
CA ARG A 136 -22.63 -1.81 3.58
C ARG A 136 -21.74 -2.81 2.85
N THR A 137 -22.32 -3.90 2.38
CA THR A 137 -21.58 -4.95 1.66
C THR A 137 -21.13 -4.53 0.26
N ASN A 138 -21.79 -3.53 -0.34
CA ASN A 138 -21.47 -3.02 -1.68
C ASN A 138 -20.65 -1.74 -1.58
N SER A 139 -19.80 -1.50 -2.58
CA SER A 139 -19.00 -0.28 -2.66
C SER A 139 -19.89 0.95 -2.87
N ILE A 140 -19.50 2.06 -2.26
CA ILE A 140 -20.13 3.37 -2.45
C ILE A 140 -19.74 3.96 -3.80
N MET A 141 -18.52 3.67 -4.24
CA MET A 141 -17.95 4.21 -5.47
C MET A 141 -16.87 3.27 -6.01
N THR A 142 -16.79 3.18 -7.33
CA THR A 142 -15.68 2.54 -8.05
C THR A 142 -14.97 3.59 -8.90
N LEU A 143 -13.65 3.68 -8.78
CA LEU A 143 -12.77 4.51 -9.58
C LEU A 143 -11.92 3.62 -10.50
N GLY A 144 -11.60 4.11 -11.70
CA GLY A 144 -10.94 3.31 -12.74
C GLY A 144 -11.93 2.58 -13.64
N GLN A 145 -11.41 1.89 -14.66
CA GLN A 145 -12.25 1.12 -15.58
C GLN A 145 -12.07 -0.37 -15.27
N PRO A 146 -13.15 -1.09 -14.92
CA PRO A 146 -13.09 -2.54 -14.76
C PRO A 146 -12.60 -3.17 -16.06
N ALA A 147 -11.77 -4.21 -15.96
CA ALA A 147 -11.49 -5.05 -17.11
C ALA A 147 -12.84 -5.53 -17.72
N PRO A 148 -13.00 -5.53 -19.06
CA PRO A 148 -14.19 -6.09 -19.67
C PRO A 148 -14.33 -7.53 -19.17
N ALA A 149 -15.49 -7.84 -18.58
CA ALA A 149 -15.76 -9.17 -18.04
C ALA A 149 -15.44 -10.19 -19.13
N GLN A 150 -14.48 -11.09 -18.86
CA GLN A 150 -14.26 -12.21 -19.76
C GLN A 150 -15.55 -13.02 -19.75
N GLY A 151 -16.34 -12.85 -20.81
CA GLY A 151 -17.62 -13.51 -20.96
C GLY A 151 -17.44 -15.01 -20.76
N THR A 152 -18.24 -15.57 -19.86
CA THR A 152 -18.46 -17.01 -19.81
C THR A 152 -18.84 -17.46 -21.23
N ASN A 153 -18.05 -18.35 -21.82
CA ASN A 153 -18.34 -18.94 -23.12
C ASN A 153 -19.68 -19.69 -23.06
N ALA A 154 -20.76 -18.99 -23.40
CA ALA A 154 -22.06 -19.56 -23.70
C ALA A 154 -22.57 -18.93 -25.01
N SER A 155 -22.60 -19.76 -26.04
CA SER A 155 -23.42 -19.65 -27.26
C SER A 155 -22.94 -18.78 -28.43
N ALA A 156 -22.35 -19.49 -29.40
CA ALA A 156 -22.70 -19.54 -30.83
C ALA A 156 -22.96 -18.24 -31.63
N HIS A 157 -22.17 -18.13 -32.71
CA HIS A 157 -22.44 -17.51 -34.02
C HIS A 157 -23.42 -16.31 -34.08
N ILE A 158 -22.88 -15.13 -34.43
CA ILE A 158 -23.27 -14.32 -35.60
C ILE A 158 -22.26 -13.14 -35.73
N GLY A 159 -21.69 -12.97 -36.93
CA GLY A 159 -21.15 -11.69 -37.41
C GLY A 159 -19.80 -11.21 -36.87
N ARG A 160 -18.69 -11.69 -37.43
CA ARG A 160 -17.41 -10.95 -37.37
C ARG A 160 -17.55 -9.67 -38.21
N GLN A 161 -17.87 -8.54 -37.58
CA GLN A 161 -17.53 -7.23 -38.12
C GLN A 161 -16.09 -6.91 -37.71
N ASN A 162 -15.27 -6.58 -38.71
CA ASN A 162 -13.88 -6.17 -38.58
C ASN A 162 -13.78 -4.92 -37.69
N MET A 163 -13.48 -5.08 -36.40
CA MET A 163 -12.90 -4.00 -35.61
C MET A 163 -11.40 -3.88 -35.95
N PRO A 164 -10.85 -2.65 -36.03
CA PRO A 164 -9.42 -2.46 -36.20
C PRO A 164 -8.66 -3.07 -35.00
N PRO A 165 -7.52 -3.75 -35.24
CA PRO A 165 -6.72 -4.32 -34.16
C PRO A 165 -5.85 -3.22 -33.53
N ASN A 166 -6.41 -2.39 -32.65
CA ASN A 166 -5.62 -1.68 -31.64
C ASN A 166 -6.50 -0.99 -30.60
N GLN A 167 -6.08 -1.07 -29.33
CA GLN A 167 -6.75 -0.61 -28.08
C GLN A 167 -7.64 -1.63 -27.37
N ALA A 168 -7.21 -2.88 -27.26
CA ALA A 168 -7.40 -3.54 -25.97
C ALA A 168 -6.50 -2.79 -24.99
N ALA A 169 -7.08 -1.92 -24.15
CA ALA A 169 -6.32 -1.25 -23.09
C ALA A 169 -5.60 -2.35 -22.28
N ALA A 170 -4.27 -2.29 -22.24
CA ALA A 170 -3.49 -3.24 -21.45
C ALA A 170 -4.00 -3.18 -20.00
N GLN A 171 -4.24 -4.35 -19.42
CA GLN A 171 -4.78 -4.45 -18.08
C GLN A 171 -3.80 -3.81 -17.07
N GLU A 172 -4.24 -2.76 -16.39
CA GLU A 172 -3.44 -1.98 -15.45
C GLU A 172 -3.66 -2.50 -14.03
N CYS A 173 -2.60 -2.90 -13.34
CA CYS A 173 -2.68 -3.33 -11.96
C CYS A 173 -2.51 -2.11 -11.05
N ILE A 174 -3.38 -1.98 -10.03
CA ILE A 174 -3.28 -0.90 -9.03
C ILE A 174 -2.73 -1.48 -7.73
N TYR A 175 -1.43 -1.29 -7.48
CA TYR A 175 -0.74 -1.88 -6.34
C TYR A 175 -1.03 -1.17 -5.02
N SER A 176 -1.27 0.14 -5.05
CA SER A 176 -1.55 0.93 -3.85
C SER A 176 -2.51 2.06 -4.16
N ALA A 177 -3.52 2.25 -3.31
CA ALA A 177 -4.34 3.45 -3.28
C ALA A 177 -4.49 3.91 -1.83
N LYS A 178 -4.32 5.22 -1.60
CA LYS A 178 -4.43 5.81 -0.25
C LYS A 178 -5.21 7.12 -0.28
N PHE A 179 -6.11 7.26 0.68
CA PHE A 179 -6.73 8.55 0.97
C PHE A 179 -5.66 9.55 1.42
N SER A 180 -5.85 10.81 1.03
CA SER A 180 -5.10 11.91 1.61
C SER A 180 -5.44 12.02 3.10
N PRO A 181 -4.44 12.14 4.00
CA PRO A 181 -4.72 12.42 5.40
C PRO A 181 -5.16 13.87 5.64
N HIS A 182 -5.09 14.73 4.61
CA HIS A 182 -5.42 16.17 4.70
C HIS A 182 -6.83 16.49 4.21
N THR A 183 -7.43 15.60 3.42
CA THR A 183 -8.75 15.80 2.81
C THR A 183 -9.48 14.47 2.68
N ASP A 184 -10.79 14.46 2.91
CA ASP A 184 -11.60 13.25 2.92
C ASP A 184 -11.92 12.67 1.54
N SER A 185 -11.62 13.41 0.48
CA SER A 185 -12.13 13.19 -0.87
C SER A 185 -11.03 12.95 -1.90
N ILE A 186 -9.76 13.12 -1.52
CA ILE A 186 -8.64 12.90 -2.42
C ILE A 186 -8.03 11.54 -2.18
N ILE A 187 -7.80 10.78 -3.26
CA ILE A 187 -7.08 9.51 -3.26
C ILE A 187 -5.90 9.64 -4.23
N ALA A 188 -4.75 9.07 -3.88
CA ALA A 188 -3.66 8.83 -4.83
C ALA A 188 -3.51 7.33 -5.06
N SER A 189 -3.17 6.91 -6.28
CA SER A 189 -2.88 5.51 -6.59
C SER A 189 -1.64 5.28 -7.46
N ALA A 190 -0.98 4.16 -7.23
CA ALA A 190 0.24 3.67 -7.90
C ALA A 190 -0.07 2.46 -8.80
N HIS A 191 0.45 2.49 -10.03
CA HIS A 191 0.04 1.60 -11.11
C HIS A 191 1.21 0.83 -11.74
N SER A 192 0.91 -0.33 -12.33
CA SER A 192 1.90 -1.14 -13.08
C SER A 192 2.43 -0.48 -14.34
N THR A 193 1.73 0.53 -14.84
CA THR A 193 2.15 1.35 -15.99
C THR A 193 3.20 2.40 -15.64
N GLY A 194 3.55 2.53 -14.36
CA GLY A 194 4.41 3.59 -13.83
C GLY A 194 3.72 4.93 -13.61
N MET A 195 2.40 4.95 -13.77
CA MET A 195 1.59 6.13 -13.48
C MET A 195 1.35 6.26 -11.98
N VAL A 196 1.28 7.51 -11.56
CA VAL A 196 0.58 7.93 -10.35
C VAL A 196 -0.67 8.70 -10.78
N LYS A 197 -1.82 8.37 -10.18
CA LYS A 197 -3.10 9.03 -10.45
C LYS A 197 -3.66 9.64 -9.18
N VAL A 198 -4.22 10.85 -9.28
CA VAL A 198 -4.89 11.55 -8.19
C VAL A 198 -6.36 11.75 -8.54
N TRP A 199 -7.22 11.35 -7.62
CA TRP A 199 -8.66 11.28 -7.77
C TRP A 199 -9.34 12.21 -6.77
N ASP A 200 -10.35 12.97 -7.19
CA ASP A 200 -11.28 13.69 -6.32
C ASP A 200 -12.67 13.03 -6.41
N THR A 201 -13.11 12.42 -5.31
CA THR A 201 -14.36 11.64 -5.25
C THR A 201 -15.62 12.51 -5.33
N ARG A 202 -15.49 13.84 -5.25
CA ARG A 202 -16.59 14.78 -5.37
C ARG A 202 -16.79 15.26 -6.80
N ALA A 203 -15.77 15.11 -7.65
CA ALA A 203 -15.81 15.59 -9.02
C ALA A 203 -16.63 14.65 -9.91
N PRO A 204 -17.43 15.17 -10.87
CA PRO A 204 -18.15 14.35 -11.84
C PRO A 204 -17.23 13.45 -12.68
N GLN A 205 -16.01 13.93 -12.93
CA GLN A 205 -14.90 13.13 -13.47
C GLN A 205 -13.85 12.98 -12.37
N PRO A 206 -13.81 11.83 -11.65
CA PRO A 206 -12.98 11.74 -10.46
C PRO A 206 -11.47 11.87 -10.72
N LEU A 207 -10.96 11.42 -11.87
CA LEU A 207 -9.54 11.53 -12.19
C LEU A 207 -9.16 13.00 -12.47
N GLN A 208 -8.42 13.63 -11.57
CA GLN A 208 -8.04 15.05 -11.67
C GLN A 208 -6.63 15.27 -12.19
N GLN A 209 -5.68 14.39 -11.81
CA GLN A 209 -4.29 14.49 -12.20
C GLN A 209 -3.71 13.11 -12.46
N GLN A 210 -2.79 12.99 -13.41
CA GLN A 210 -1.96 11.81 -13.57
C GLN A 210 -0.57 12.17 -14.08
N PHE A 211 0.44 11.43 -13.67
CA PHE A 211 1.81 11.63 -14.15
C PHE A 211 2.62 10.35 -14.11
N SER A 212 3.60 10.26 -15.00
CA SER A 212 4.56 9.18 -15.04
C SER A 212 5.74 9.49 -14.13
N THR A 213 6.17 8.49 -13.36
CA THR A 213 7.38 8.61 -12.55
C THR A 213 8.63 8.60 -13.45
N GLN A 214 9.71 9.22 -12.98
CA GLN A 214 10.99 9.20 -13.67
C GLN A 214 11.61 7.80 -13.56
N GLN A 215 11.83 7.11 -14.68
CA GLN A 215 12.60 5.86 -14.65
C GLN A 215 14.08 6.13 -14.39
N THR A 216 14.67 5.40 -13.45
CA THR A 216 16.11 5.45 -13.15
C THR A 216 16.89 4.25 -13.71
N ASP A 217 16.20 3.19 -14.12
CA ASP A 217 16.76 2.03 -14.81
C ASP A 217 16.00 1.80 -16.11
N THR A 218 16.72 1.61 -17.22
CA THR A 218 16.15 1.42 -18.56
C THR A 218 15.77 -0.03 -18.85
N GLY A 219 16.09 -0.98 -17.96
CA GLY A 219 15.86 -2.41 -18.17
C GLY A 219 14.59 -2.97 -17.51
N GLY A 220 14.02 -2.27 -16.52
CA GLY A 220 12.88 -2.76 -15.73
C GLY A 220 11.52 -2.29 -16.23
N PRO A 221 10.42 -3.00 -15.90
CA PRO A 221 9.08 -2.49 -16.14
C PRO A 221 8.87 -1.19 -15.33
N PRO A 222 8.02 -0.26 -15.81
CA PRO A 222 7.85 1.06 -15.20
C PRO A 222 7.09 1.04 -13.86
N GLU A 223 6.82 -0.12 -13.26
CA GLU A 223 5.85 -0.27 -12.17
C GLU A 223 6.17 0.57 -10.91
N VAL A 224 5.15 1.28 -10.43
CA VAL A 224 5.15 1.90 -9.10
C VAL A 224 4.38 0.99 -8.15
N LEU A 225 5.08 0.42 -7.18
CA LEU A 225 4.56 -0.64 -6.31
C LEU A 225 3.88 -0.10 -5.05
N SER A 226 4.24 1.10 -4.62
CA SER A 226 3.70 1.72 -3.42
C SER A 226 3.75 3.24 -3.48
N LEU A 227 2.84 3.88 -2.77
CA LEU A 227 2.90 5.30 -2.48
C LEU A 227 2.48 5.61 -1.05
N ASP A 228 2.83 6.80 -0.60
CA ASP A 228 2.32 7.33 0.65
C ASP A 228 2.31 8.86 0.67
N TRP A 229 1.31 9.42 1.34
CA TRP A 229 1.17 10.85 1.56
C TRP A 229 2.08 11.32 2.67
N ASN A 230 2.75 12.46 2.45
CA ASN A 230 3.42 13.17 3.52
C ASN A 230 2.38 13.63 4.54
N LYS A 231 2.61 13.35 5.83
CA LYS A 231 1.64 13.62 6.90
C LYS A 231 1.51 15.10 7.27
N TYR A 232 2.39 15.96 6.75
CA TYR A 232 2.46 17.39 7.07
C TYR A 232 2.45 18.32 5.84
N ARG A 233 2.74 17.78 4.65
CA ARG A 233 2.78 18.53 3.38
C ARG A 233 1.63 18.04 2.47
N PRO A 234 0.50 18.76 2.37
CA PRO A 234 -0.74 18.25 1.77
C PRO A 234 -0.67 17.80 0.31
N THR A 235 0.32 18.30 -0.43
CA THR A 235 0.46 18.05 -1.86
C THR A 235 1.63 17.11 -2.17
N VAL A 236 2.27 16.55 -1.15
CA VAL A 236 3.51 15.80 -1.32
C VAL A 236 3.29 14.32 -1.08
N ILE A 237 3.77 13.51 -2.01
CA ILE A 237 3.72 12.06 -1.94
C ILE A 237 5.10 11.48 -2.19
N ALA A 238 5.37 10.31 -1.61
CA ALA A 238 6.50 9.47 -1.98
C ALA A 238 6.02 8.24 -2.73
N THR A 239 6.83 7.73 -3.64
CA THR A 239 6.60 6.51 -4.41
C THR A 239 7.79 5.58 -4.31
N GLY A 240 7.54 4.27 -4.25
CA GLY A 240 8.55 3.22 -4.40
C GLY A 240 8.21 2.32 -5.58
N GLY A 241 9.21 1.94 -6.37
CA GLY A 241 9.01 1.20 -7.63
C GLY A 241 10.06 0.14 -7.94
N VAL A 242 9.88 -0.51 -9.09
CA VAL A 242 10.79 -1.56 -9.61
C VAL A 242 12.17 -1.02 -9.97
N ASP A 243 12.28 0.28 -10.24
CA ASP A 243 13.54 0.96 -10.54
C ASP A 243 14.47 1.12 -9.32
N ARG A 244 14.06 0.59 -8.16
CA ARG A 244 14.81 0.56 -6.87
C ARG A 244 14.92 1.91 -6.18
N SER A 245 14.19 2.91 -6.65
CA SER A 245 14.25 4.25 -6.11
C SER A 245 13.08 4.55 -5.17
N VAL A 246 13.29 5.50 -4.26
CA VAL A 246 12.21 6.26 -3.64
C VAL A 246 12.20 7.64 -4.26
N GLN A 247 11.04 8.08 -4.72
CA GLN A 247 10.88 9.37 -5.41
C GLN A 247 9.79 10.20 -4.73
N VAL A 248 10.05 11.48 -4.51
CA VAL A 248 9.11 12.40 -3.87
C VAL A 248 8.59 13.39 -4.90
N TYR A 249 7.28 13.61 -4.92
CA TYR A 249 6.60 14.46 -5.87
C TYR A 249 5.69 15.47 -5.17
N ASP A 250 5.53 16.64 -5.77
CA ASP A 250 4.38 17.51 -5.49
C ASP A 250 3.30 17.26 -6.55
N ILE A 251 2.10 16.86 -6.14
CA ILE A 251 1.00 16.50 -7.06
C ILE A 251 0.49 17.68 -7.89
N ARG A 252 0.83 18.92 -7.51
CA ARG A 252 0.48 20.13 -8.28
C ARG A 252 1.40 20.33 -9.47
N MET A 253 2.54 19.65 -9.51
CA MET A 253 3.43 19.71 -10.66
C MET A 253 2.78 19.01 -11.85
N THR A 254 2.71 19.74 -12.96
CA THR A 254 2.16 19.25 -14.23
C THR A 254 3.29 18.74 -15.12
N GLN A 255 2.97 17.82 -16.04
CA GLN A 255 3.93 17.33 -17.01
C GLN A 255 4.46 18.51 -17.85
N PRO A 256 5.80 18.71 -17.95
CA PRO A 256 6.38 19.83 -18.70
C PRO A 256 6.14 19.74 -20.22
N ALA A 257 5.84 18.54 -20.74
CA ALA A 257 5.39 18.28 -22.11
C ALA A 257 4.59 16.97 -22.16
N ALA A 258 3.74 16.80 -23.17
CA ALA A 258 3.00 15.55 -23.38
C ALA A 258 3.98 14.36 -23.48
N ASN A 259 3.76 13.33 -22.66
CA ASN A 259 4.54 12.09 -22.60
C ASN A 259 5.96 12.21 -22.02
N GLN A 260 6.26 13.23 -21.21
CA GLN A 260 7.50 13.27 -20.43
C GLN A 260 7.24 13.00 -18.94
N PRO A 261 8.10 12.20 -18.27
CA PRO A 261 7.95 11.98 -16.83
C PRO A 261 8.13 13.28 -16.07
N VAL A 262 7.40 13.41 -14.95
CA VAL A 262 7.58 14.55 -14.04
C VAL A 262 8.91 14.37 -13.31
N GLN A 263 9.67 15.44 -13.17
CA GLN A 263 10.89 15.41 -12.36
C GLN A 263 10.51 15.33 -10.87
N PRO A 264 11.04 14.37 -10.09
CA PRO A 264 10.79 14.32 -8.67
C PRO A 264 11.47 15.48 -7.95
N LEU A 265 10.86 15.95 -6.86
CA LEU A 265 11.47 16.88 -5.91
C LEU A 265 12.74 16.31 -5.28
N SER A 266 12.73 15.00 -5.06
CA SER A 266 13.79 14.25 -4.40
C SER A 266 13.83 12.85 -4.99
N LEU A 267 15.03 12.47 -5.45
CA LEU A 267 15.34 11.11 -5.88
C LEU A 267 16.30 10.49 -4.86
N ILE A 268 15.83 9.45 -4.16
CA ILE A 268 16.56 8.77 -3.11
C ILE A 268 16.94 7.37 -3.61
N LEU A 269 18.24 7.13 -3.64
CA LEU A 269 18.85 5.90 -4.16
C LEU A 269 19.63 5.19 -3.04
N GLY A 270 19.55 3.86 -3.01
CA GLY A 270 20.37 3.03 -2.12
C GLY A 270 19.90 1.58 -1.97
N HIS A 271 18.64 1.29 -2.26
CA HIS A 271 18.17 -0.08 -2.39
C HIS A 271 18.77 -0.77 -3.62
N ARG A 272 18.99 -2.09 -3.50
CA ARG A 272 19.61 -2.93 -4.56
C ARG A 272 18.58 -3.63 -5.46
N LEU A 273 17.36 -3.76 -4.98
CA LEU A 273 16.23 -4.42 -5.62
C LEU A 273 14.97 -3.54 -5.46
N PRO A 274 13.84 -3.86 -6.11
CA PRO A 274 12.63 -3.04 -6.07
C PRO A 274 12.21 -2.59 -4.68
N VAL A 275 11.67 -1.36 -4.60
CA VAL A 275 11.10 -0.81 -3.36
C VAL A 275 9.61 -1.16 -3.33
N ARG A 276 9.26 -2.09 -2.44
CA ARG A 276 7.91 -2.67 -2.34
C ARG A 276 6.96 -1.83 -1.49
N GLY A 277 7.48 -1.13 -0.48
CA GLY A 277 6.70 -0.31 0.43
C GLY A 277 7.39 1.01 0.75
N VAL A 278 6.61 2.09 0.88
CA VAL A 278 7.04 3.38 1.42
C VAL A 278 6.02 3.89 2.43
N SER A 279 6.49 4.54 3.49
CA SER A 279 5.64 5.15 4.53
C SER A 279 6.31 6.39 5.12
N TRP A 280 5.68 7.56 4.98
CA TRP A 280 6.11 8.79 5.63
C TRP A 280 5.89 8.72 7.13
N SER A 281 6.88 9.21 7.87
CA SER A 281 6.82 9.30 9.32
C SER A 281 5.59 10.11 9.77
N PRO A 282 4.82 9.62 10.76
CA PRO A 282 3.75 10.37 11.39
C PRO A 282 4.25 11.38 12.42
N HIS A 283 5.57 11.49 12.62
CA HIS A 283 6.21 12.38 13.60
C HIS A 283 7.07 13.47 12.96
N HIS A 284 7.57 13.23 11.74
CA HIS A 284 8.51 14.12 11.07
C HIS A 284 8.18 14.28 9.58
N ALA A 285 8.11 15.51 9.10
CA ALA A 285 7.79 15.83 7.71
C ALA A 285 8.88 15.44 6.71
N ASP A 286 10.11 15.19 7.18
CA ASP A 286 11.28 14.87 6.37
C ASP A 286 11.75 13.42 6.50
N LEU A 287 11.11 12.58 7.33
CA LEU A 287 11.48 11.17 7.45
C LEU A 287 10.52 10.24 6.72
N LEU A 288 11.07 9.26 6.01
CA LEU A 288 10.30 8.20 5.38
C LEU A 288 10.97 6.83 5.55
N LEU A 289 10.15 5.80 5.66
CA LEU A 289 10.52 4.39 5.67
C LEU A 289 10.34 3.82 4.27
N SER A 290 11.24 2.94 3.86
CA SER A 290 11.07 2.07 2.70
C SER A 290 11.35 0.61 3.03
N CYS A 291 10.67 -0.31 2.34
CA CYS A 291 10.84 -1.76 2.43
C CYS A 291 11.13 -2.31 1.03
N SER A 292 12.08 -3.24 0.89
CA SER A 292 12.56 -3.69 -0.41
C SER A 292 12.76 -5.20 -0.51
N TYR A 293 12.69 -5.68 -1.75
CA TYR A 293 13.12 -7.03 -2.13
C TYR A 293 14.62 -7.27 -1.91
N ASP A 294 15.42 -6.25 -1.60
CA ASP A 294 16.81 -6.42 -1.19
C ASP A 294 16.98 -6.90 0.27
N MET A 295 15.88 -7.31 0.89
CA MET A 295 15.81 -7.84 2.25
C MET A 295 16.13 -6.78 3.32
N THR A 296 16.12 -5.49 2.95
CA THR A 296 16.31 -4.38 3.89
C THR A 296 15.09 -3.50 3.97
N ALA A 297 14.88 -2.93 5.16
CA ALA A 297 14.08 -1.72 5.33
C ALA A 297 15.01 -0.56 5.70
N ARG A 298 14.72 0.64 5.20
CA ARG A 298 15.59 1.81 5.38
C ARG A 298 14.79 3.03 5.78
N VAL A 299 15.37 3.85 6.65
CA VAL A 299 14.86 5.16 7.02
C VAL A 299 15.69 6.21 6.32
N TRP A 300 15.01 7.15 5.68
CA TRP A 300 15.62 8.23 4.91
C TRP A 300 15.17 9.57 5.44
N ARG A 301 16.08 10.55 5.34
CA ARG A 301 15.76 11.96 5.48
C ARG A 301 15.66 12.58 4.09
N ASP A 302 14.47 13.04 3.72
CA ASP A 302 14.18 13.78 2.51
C ASP A 302 14.72 15.22 2.61
N ALA A 303 15.56 15.61 1.65
CA ALA A 303 16.16 16.94 1.55
C ALA A 303 15.23 17.96 0.90
N SER A 304 14.07 17.56 0.34
CA SER A 304 13.15 18.49 -0.34
C SER A 304 12.35 19.40 0.61
N THR A 305 12.36 19.11 1.92
CA THR A 305 11.58 19.80 2.95
C THR A 305 12.02 21.25 3.21
N GLY A 306 13.21 21.67 2.74
CA GLY A 306 13.75 23.02 2.90
C GLY A 306 13.54 23.98 1.71
N GLY A 307 12.69 23.65 0.74
CA GLY A 307 12.49 24.49 -0.47
C GLY A 307 13.64 24.42 -1.49
N ASN A 308 14.65 23.58 -1.25
CA ASN A 308 15.70 23.25 -2.21
C ASN A 308 15.20 22.22 -3.22
N TYR A 309 14.25 22.61 -4.06
CA TYR A 309 13.67 21.77 -5.12
C TYR A 309 14.64 21.45 -6.28
N LEU A 310 15.92 21.83 -6.17
CA LEU A 310 16.92 21.79 -7.25
C LEU A 310 18.08 20.81 -6.97
N ALA A 311 17.98 19.94 -5.95
CA ALA A 311 19.01 18.94 -5.67
C ALA A 311 18.97 17.79 -6.71
N ARG A 312 19.52 18.06 -7.89
CA ARG A 312 19.45 17.27 -9.13
C ARG A 312 20.14 15.89 -9.13
N GLN A 313 20.58 15.34 -7.99
CA GLN A 313 21.44 14.13 -7.99
C GLN A 313 21.23 13.17 -6.79
N ARG A 314 21.02 13.67 -5.56
CA ARG A 314 20.71 12.86 -4.36
C ARG A 314 19.77 13.64 -3.46
N GLY A 315 18.49 13.29 -3.49
CA GLY A 315 17.43 14.03 -2.80
C GLY A 315 17.26 13.65 -1.33
N GLY A 316 17.96 12.65 -0.82
CA GLY A 316 17.85 12.25 0.58
C GLY A 316 19.09 11.54 1.11
N THR A 317 19.14 11.40 2.43
CA THR A 317 20.23 10.74 3.16
C THR A 317 19.70 9.56 3.94
N GLU A 318 20.44 8.45 3.96
CA GLU A 318 20.08 7.31 4.79
C GLU A 318 20.34 7.63 6.26
N VAL A 319 19.31 7.43 7.08
CA VAL A 319 19.38 7.56 8.54
C VAL A 319 19.68 6.21 9.17
N LYS A 320 19.04 5.14 8.66
CA LYS A 320 19.20 3.79 9.17
C LYS A 320 18.92 2.71 8.12
N CYS A 321 19.70 1.63 8.16
CA CYS A 321 19.41 0.38 7.49
C CYS A 321 19.03 -0.71 8.51
N MET A 322 17.92 -1.41 8.26
CA MET A 322 17.41 -2.54 9.03
C MET A 322 17.52 -3.79 8.16
N ASP A 323 18.49 -4.65 8.47
CA ASP A 323 19.01 -5.70 7.59
C ASP A 323 18.99 -7.10 8.22
N ARG A 324 18.10 -7.32 9.20
CA ARG A 324 17.94 -8.63 9.88
C ARG A 324 16.98 -9.57 9.17
N HIS A 325 16.18 -9.06 8.24
CA HIS A 325 15.33 -9.92 7.45
C HIS A 325 16.19 -10.77 6.50
N THR A 326 15.85 -12.05 6.36
CA THR A 326 16.60 -12.99 5.51
C THR A 326 15.91 -13.29 4.19
N GLU A 327 14.80 -12.61 3.93
CA GLU A 327 13.98 -12.69 2.71
C GLU A 327 13.36 -11.30 2.44
N PHE A 328 12.59 -11.18 1.37
CA PHE A 328 11.99 -9.91 0.94
C PHE A 328 11.24 -9.20 2.07
N VAL A 329 11.53 -7.90 2.27
CA VAL A 329 10.77 -7.04 3.21
C VAL A 329 9.65 -6.38 2.43
N ILE A 330 8.42 -6.72 2.77
CA ILE A 330 7.23 -6.33 1.99
C ILE A 330 6.54 -5.13 2.62
N GLY A 331 6.38 -5.15 3.94
CA GLY A 331 5.60 -4.18 4.68
C GLY A 331 6.36 -3.61 5.87
N GLY A 332 6.04 -2.38 6.23
CA GLY A 332 6.55 -1.74 7.42
C GLY A 332 5.77 -0.49 7.75
N ASP A 333 5.72 -0.16 9.03
CA ASP A 333 4.92 0.94 9.54
C ASP A 333 5.57 1.60 10.76
N TRP A 334 5.23 2.87 10.96
CA TRP A 334 5.72 3.66 12.08
C TRP A 334 4.79 3.50 13.27
N SER A 335 5.34 3.39 14.46
CA SER A 335 4.54 3.54 15.68
C SER A 335 3.97 4.95 15.72
N LEU A 336 2.66 5.04 15.97
CA LEU A 336 1.98 6.30 16.26
C LEU A 336 2.26 6.81 17.68
N TRP A 337 2.74 5.91 18.55
CA TRP A 337 2.81 6.11 19.99
C TRP A 337 4.24 6.04 20.52
N GLY A 338 4.43 6.66 21.69
CA GLY A 338 5.71 6.68 22.39
C GLY A 338 6.73 7.61 21.73
N ASP A 339 8.00 7.34 21.99
CA ASP A 339 9.10 8.12 21.42
C ASP A 339 9.14 7.94 19.90
N PRO A 340 9.29 9.02 19.12
CA PRO A 340 9.41 8.92 17.66
C PRO A 340 10.58 8.02 17.24
N GLY A 341 10.34 7.15 16.26
CA GLY A 341 11.37 6.28 15.68
C GLY A 341 11.08 4.79 15.82
N TRP A 342 10.09 4.38 16.62
CA TRP A 342 9.67 2.97 16.63
C TRP A 342 9.03 2.58 15.29
N ILE A 343 9.48 1.47 14.72
CA ILE A 343 9.06 0.96 13.41
C ILE A 343 8.80 -0.54 13.53
N THR A 344 7.77 -1.04 12.87
CA THR A 344 7.58 -2.47 12.63
C THR A 344 7.90 -2.81 11.18
N THR A 345 8.50 -3.96 10.91
CA THR A 345 8.69 -4.47 9.55
C THR A 345 8.34 -5.95 9.49
N VAL A 346 7.88 -6.38 8.31
CA VAL A 346 7.53 -7.76 8.03
C VAL A 346 8.14 -8.23 6.73
N GLY A 347 8.55 -9.51 6.73
CA GLY A 347 9.22 -10.11 5.59
C GLY A 347 8.73 -11.51 5.27
N TRP A 348 9.18 -11.99 4.12
CA TRP A 348 8.97 -13.35 3.65
C TRP A 348 9.78 -14.39 4.42
N ASP A 349 10.58 -13.98 5.40
CA ASP A 349 11.27 -14.85 6.34
C ASP A 349 10.37 -15.27 7.52
N GLN A 350 9.07 -14.90 7.45
CA GLN A 350 8.06 -15.12 8.49
C GLN A 350 8.35 -14.32 9.77
N MET A 351 9.21 -13.30 9.69
CA MET A 351 9.55 -12.49 10.85
C MET A 351 8.76 -11.19 10.82
N VAL A 352 8.34 -10.79 12.02
CA VAL A 352 7.91 -9.44 12.36
C VAL A 352 8.96 -8.88 13.30
N TYR A 353 9.56 -7.75 12.96
CA TYR A 353 10.55 -7.08 13.81
C TYR A 353 10.05 -5.71 14.23
N VAL A 354 10.33 -5.33 15.48
CA VAL A 354 10.14 -3.96 15.98
C VAL A 354 11.51 -3.34 16.27
N TRP A 355 11.76 -2.18 15.66
CA TRP A 355 13.01 -1.44 15.65
C TRP A 355 12.82 -0.09 16.32
N HIS A 356 13.88 0.45 16.88
CA HIS A 356 13.97 1.89 17.14
C HIS A 356 14.90 2.46 16.09
N ALA A 357 14.44 3.44 15.31
CA ALA A 357 15.22 4.06 14.24
C ALA A 357 16.35 4.93 14.79
#